data_AF-A0A7Y5H5H0-F1
#
_entry.id   AF-A0A7Y5H5H0-F1
#
_cell.length_a   1.000
_cell.length_b   1.000
_cell.length_c   1.000
_cell.angle_alpha   90.00
_cell.angle_beta   90.00
_cell.angle_gamma   90.00
#
_symmetry.space_group_name_H-M   'P 1'
#
loop_
_entity.id
_entity.type
_entity.pdbx_description
1 polymer ?
#
loop_
_entity_poly.entity_id
_entity_poly.type
_entity_poly.pdbx_seq_one_letter_code
_entity_poly.pdbx_strand_id
1 'polypeptide(L)' 'MNKGSLNRAVLIGRLGRDPQVRYTPTGTPITSFSVATTQVFK' A
#
# COMPACT_ATOMS: atom_id res chain seq x y z
N MET A 1 -20.42 -18.55 -13.04
CA MET A 1 -19.03 -18.07 -13.16
C MET A 1 -19.06 -16.55 -13.21
N ASN A 2 -18.59 -15.86 -12.17
CA ASN A 2 -18.53 -14.40 -12.20
C ASN A 2 -17.47 -13.97 -13.23
N LYS A 3 -17.91 -13.14 -14.18
CA LYS A 3 -17.03 -12.47 -15.14
C LYS A 3 -16.00 -11.63 -14.36
N GLY A 4 -14.75 -11.62 -14.83
CA GLY A 4 -13.61 -11.03 -14.13
C GLY A 4 -13.85 -9.58 -13.69
N SER A 5 -13.44 -9.25 -12.47
CA SER A 5 -13.46 -7.89 -11.94
C SER A 5 -12.07 -7.26 -12.06
N LEU A 6 -12.01 -5.94 -12.24
CA LEU A 6 -10.77 -5.17 -12.17
C LEU A 6 -10.64 -4.51 -10.80
N ASN A 7 -9.60 -4.86 -10.05
CA ASN A 7 -9.19 -4.14 -8.85
C ASN A 7 -7.78 -3.58 -9.07
N ARG A 8 -7.66 -2.25 -9.18
CA ARG A 8 -6.39 -1.54 -9.39
C ARG A 8 -6.35 -0.29 -8.53
N ALA A 9 -5.25 -0.11 -7.78
CA ALA A 9 -4.97 1.10 -7.03
C ALA A 9 -3.67 1.75 -7.52
N VAL A 10 -3.67 3.07 -7.67
CA VAL A 10 -2.48 3.89 -7.94
C VAL A 10 -2.50 5.04 -6.94
N LEU A 11 -1.42 5.17 -6.16
CA LEU A 11 -1.30 6.18 -5.10
C LEU A 11 0.02 6.93 -5.27
N ILE A 12 -0.02 8.26 -5.15
CA ILE A 12 1.16 9.13 -5.11
C ILE A 12 1.04 9.99 -3.86
N GLY A 13 2.10 10.00 -3.04
CA GLY A 13 2.08 10.71 -1.77
C GLY A 13 3.40 10.58 -1.01
N ARG A 14 3.36 10.93 0.28
CA ARG A 14 4.52 10.88 1.18
C ARG A 14 4.42 9.70 2.14
N LEU A 15 5.55 9.12 2.56
CA LEU A 15 5.54 8.15 3.65
C LEU A 15 5.16 8.83 4.96
N GLY A 16 4.21 8.26 5.70
CA GLY A 16 3.78 8.81 7.00
C GLY A 16 4.75 8.49 8.15
N ARG A 17 5.62 7.50 7.96
CA ARG A 17 6.67 7.05 8.87
C ARG A 17 7.63 6.12 8.13
N ASP A 18 8.71 5.74 8.77
CA ASP A 18 9.62 4.72 8.24
C ASP A 18 8.89 3.39 8.00
N PRO A 19 9.11 2.71 6.85
CA PRO A 19 8.52 1.42 6.56
C PRO A 19 8.91 0.36 7.60
N GLN A 20 7.95 -0.45 8.02
CA GLN A 20 8.20 -1.55 8.94
C GLN A 20 8.42 -2.84 8.16
N VAL A 21 9.62 -3.42 8.30
CA VAL A 21 9.97 -4.72 7.73
C VAL A 21 9.75 -5.82 8.76
N ARG A 22 9.11 -6.91 8.33
CA ARG A 22 8.89 -8.14 9.09
C ARG A 22 9.21 -9.33 8.19
N TYR A 23 9.34 -10.51 8.78
CA TYR A 23 9.53 -11.75 8.03
C TYR A 23 8.40 -12.72 8.35
N THR A 24 7.93 -13.47 7.35
CA THR A 24 7.05 -14.61 7.58
C THR A 24 7.81 -15.72 8.32
N PRO A 25 7.12 -16.73 8.88
CA PRO A 25 7.78 -17.91 9.43
C PRO A 25 8.69 -18.64 8.43
N THR A 26 8.40 -18.52 7.13
CA THR A 26 9.20 -19.08 6.04
C THR A 26 10.36 -18.16 5.59
N GLY A 27 10.58 -17.04 6.27
CA GLY A 27 11.67 -16.09 5.97
C GLY A 27 11.39 -15.11 4.83
N THR A 28 10.15 -15.02 4.32
CA THR A 28 9.80 -14.07 3.27
C THR A 28 9.68 -12.66 3.85
N PRO A 29 10.39 -11.65 3.31
CA PRO A 29 10.27 -10.27 3.79
C PRO A 29 8.91 -9.67 3.43
N ILE A 30 8.28 -9.01 4.38
CA ILE A 30 7.03 -8.24 4.23
C ILE A 30 7.29 -6.83 4.73
N THR A 31 6.91 -5.83 3.95
CA THR A 31 7.01 -4.42 4.34
C THR A 31 5.62 -3.81 4.47
N SER A 32 5.38 -3.05 5.55
CA SER A 32 4.15 -2.27 5.74
C SER A 32 4.50 -0.80 5.89
N PHE A 33 3.80 0.07 5.15
CA PHE A 33 3.99 1.52 5.19
C PHE A 33 2.65 2.23 4.95
N SER A 34 2.57 3.48 5.40
CA SER A 34 1.43 4.36 5.12
C SER A 34 1.82 5.45 4.13
N VAL A 35 0.90 5.79 3.22
CA VAL A 35 1.07 6.88 2.25
C VAL A 35 0.08 7.99 2.57
N ALA A 36 0.59 9.17 2.92
CA ALA A 36 -0.21 10.37 3.10
C ALA A 36 -0.50 11.02 1.74
N THR A 37 -1.77 11.31 1.50
CA THR A 37 -2.26 12.08 0.34
C THR A 37 -3.00 13.32 0.82
N THR A 38 -3.05 14.35 -0.02
CA THR A 38 -3.76 15.58 0.29
C THR A 38 -4.56 15.99 -0.93
N GLN A 39 -5.82 16.38 -0.72
CA GLN A 39 -6.67 16.95 -1.74
C GLN A 39 -6.95 18.41 -1.36
N VAL A 40 -6.81 19.31 -2.33
CA VAL A 40 -7.17 20.72 -2.18
C VAL A 40 -8.26 21.00 -3.20
N PHE A 41 -9.39 21.51 -2.72
CA PHE A 41 -10.52 21.91 -3.55
C PHE A 41 -10.67 23.44 -3.51
N LYS A 42 -11.32 24.00 -4.52
CA LYS A 42 -11.63 25.43 -4.61
C LYS A 42 -13.05 25.70 -4.12
#